data_AF-A0A958IQI4-F1
#
_entry.id   AF-A0A958IQI4-F1
#
_cell.length_a   1.000
_cell.length_b   1.000
_cell.length_c   1.000
_cell.angle_alpha   90.00
_cell.angle_beta   90.00
_cell.angle_gamma   90.00
#
_symmetry.space_group_name_H-M   'P 1'
#
loop_
_entity.id
_entity.type
_entity.pdbx_description
1 polymer ?
#
loop_
_entity_poly.entity_id
_entity_poly.type
_entity_poly.pdbx_seq_one_letter_code
_entity_poly.pdbx_strand_id
1 'polypeptide(L)'
;AYISRGYVEFSSYLENGATDYYEAVDEAYYDAITPADITPAAVQLYYLEKLIEFVQRKNKKIVLLTKPEARENLQLIANYDEVAGAFADIARKHGVLFLDFNRIDLPLDSNRHFHDKEYLNPFGVRIFIPEFIRRLRAEGMLPPAGKTVSNMDREQP
;
A
#
# COMPACT_ATOMS: atom_id res chain seq x y z
N ALA A 1 -12.49 -7.72 5.21
CA ALA A 1 -11.22 -7.39 5.88
C ALA A 1 -10.47 -8.69 6.17
N TYR A 2 -9.42 -8.98 5.40
CA TYR A 2 -8.56 -10.12 5.65
C TYR A 2 -7.51 -9.70 6.68
N ILE A 3 -7.50 -10.34 7.85
CA ILE A 3 -6.48 -10.11 8.88
C ILE A 3 -5.48 -11.26 8.76
N SER A 4 -4.35 -11.03 8.11
CA SER A 4 -3.19 -11.91 8.25
C SER A 4 -2.07 -11.16 8.96
N ARG A 5 -1.65 -11.69 10.11
CA ARG A 5 -0.41 -11.33 10.82
C ARG A 5 -0.12 -9.83 11.04
N GLY A 6 -1.17 -9.03 11.30
CA GLY A 6 -1.03 -7.64 11.75
C GLY A 6 -1.08 -6.58 10.64
N TYR A 7 -1.32 -6.97 9.39
CA TYR A 7 -1.60 -6.05 8.29
C TYR A 7 -3.09 -6.09 7.99
N VAL A 8 -3.71 -4.91 7.86
CA VAL A 8 -5.08 -4.77 7.37
C VAL A 8 -5.00 -4.10 6.01
N GLU A 9 -5.32 -4.85 4.97
CA GLU A 9 -5.46 -4.34 3.62
C GLU A 9 -6.85 -3.73 3.46
N PHE A 10 -6.88 -2.50 2.92
CA PHE A 10 -8.10 -1.84 2.48
C PHE A 10 -8.01 -1.66 0.96
N SER A 11 -8.77 -2.47 0.23
CA SER A 11 -9.01 -2.26 -1.19
C SER A 11 -10.25 -1.38 -1.33
N SER A 12 -10.09 -0.18 -1.87
CA SER A 12 -11.22 0.67 -2.23
C SER A 12 -11.81 0.16 -3.55
N TYR A 13 -12.96 -0.49 -3.51
CA TYR A 13 -13.75 -0.74 -4.71
C TYR A 13 -14.43 0.55 -5.12
N LEU A 14 -14.28 0.92 -6.38
CA LEU A 14 -14.94 2.08 -6.99
C LEU A 14 -16.45 1.82 -7.00
N GLU A 15 -17.25 2.76 -6.48
CA GLU A 15 -18.69 2.80 -6.72
C GLU A 15 -18.95 3.25 -8.17
N ASN A 16 -18.55 2.44 -9.15
CA ASN A 16 -18.96 2.59 -10.54
C ASN A 16 -19.12 1.21 -11.16
N GLY A 17 -20.06 0.41 -10.63
CA GLY A 17 -20.82 -0.63 -11.34
C GLY A 17 -20.09 -1.64 -12.24
N ALA A 18 -18.77 -1.76 -12.19
CA ALA A 18 -18.00 -2.66 -13.03
C ALA A 18 -17.86 -3.99 -12.30
N THR A 19 -18.81 -4.87 -12.61
CA THR A 19 -18.80 -6.29 -12.28
C THR A 19 -17.45 -6.91 -12.62
N ASP A 20 -16.91 -7.72 -11.70
CA ASP A 20 -15.73 -8.56 -11.86
C ASP A 20 -15.69 -9.25 -13.24
N TYR A 21 -14.71 -8.91 -14.08
CA TYR A 21 -14.35 -9.68 -15.26
C TYR A 21 -12.83 -9.75 -15.37
N TYR A 22 -12.27 -10.84 -14.82
CA TYR A 22 -10.89 -11.25 -15.01
C TYR A 22 -10.78 -12.12 -16.27
N GLU A 23 -10.66 -11.49 -17.44
CA GLU A 23 -10.05 -12.14 -18.61
C GLU A 23 -8.90 -11.28 -19.12
N ALA A 24 -7.89 -11.92 -19.72
CA ALA A 24 -6.65 -11.33 -20.17
C ALA A 24 -6.91 -10.10 -21.07
N VAL A 25 -6.88 -8.92 -20.46
CA VAL A 25 -7.09 -7.65 -21.14
C VAL A 25 -5.82 -7.27 -21.89
N ASP A 26 -5.89 -7.36 -23.21
CA ASP A 26 -4.91 -6.98 -24.23
C ASP A 26 -4.46 -5.51 -24.07
N GLU A 27 -3.24 -5.18 -24.49
CA GLU A 27 -2.64 -3.83 -24.42
C GLU A 27 -3.56 -2.78 -25.07
N ALA A 28 -4.25 -3.17 -26.15
CA ALA A 28 -5.23 -2.34 -26.87
C ALA A 28 -6.46 -1.91 -26.04
N TYR A 29 -6.76 -2.58 -24.92
CA TYR A 29 -7.86 -2.19 -24.03
C TYR A 29 -7.49 -0.96 -23.19
N TYR A 30 -6.23 -0.81 -22.78
CA TYR A 30 -5.79 0.36 -22.01
C TYR A 30 -5.64 1.60 -22.85
N ASP A 31 -5.24 1.46 -24.12
CA ASP A 31 -5.27 2.56 -25.09
C ASP A 31 -6.71 3.12 -25.26
N ALA A 32 -7.73 2.31 -24.98
CA ALA A 32 -9.14 2.69 -25.05
C ALA A 32 -9.72 3.19 -23.71
N ILE A 33 -9.05 2.97 -22.57
CA ILE A 33 -9.52 3.47 -21.26
C ILE A 33 -9.06 4.91 -21.10
N THR A 34 -10.04 5.81 -21.00
CA THR A 34 -9.76 7.19 -20.61
C THR A 34 -9.48 7.22 -19.10
N PRO A 35 -8.37 7.86 -18.65
CA PRO A 35 -8.15 8.10 -17.24
C PRO A 35 -9.38 8.71 -16.58
N ALA A 36 -9.75 8.19 -15.42
CA ALA A 36 -10.98 8.57 -14.74
C ALA A 36 -10.68 9.24 -13.40
N ASP A 37 -11.54 10.18 -13.03
CA ASP A 37 -11.56 10.72 -11.68
C ASP A 37 -12.13 9.65 -10.74
N ILE A 38 -11.39 9.39 -9.68
CA ILE A 38 -11.77 8.47 -8.61
C ILE A 38 -12.11 9.29 -7.38
N THR A 39 -13.29 9.05 -6.82
CA THR A 39 -13.65 9.58 -5.50
C THR A 39 -13.64 8.43 -4.50
N PRO A 40 -12.80 8.46 -3.45
CA PRO A 40 -12.86 7.47 -2.39
C PRO A 40 -14.25 7.45 -1.74
N ALA A 41 -14.86 6.28 -1.65
CA ALA A 41 -16.21 6.18 -1.11
C ALA A 41 -16.23 6.62 0.37
N ALA A 42 -17.16 7.50 0.73
CA ALA A 42 -17.25 8.06 2.09
C ALA A 42 -17.36 6.98 3.18
N VAL A 43 -18.04 5.87 2.87
CA VAL A 43 -18.15 4.71 3.77
C VAL A 43 -16.80 4.04 4.02
N GLN A 44 -15.93 3.93 3.02
CA GLN A 44 -14.60 3.34 3.16
C GLN A 44 -13.69 4.24 4.01
N LEU A 45 -13.74 5.55 3.79
CA LEU A 45 -13.01 6.52 4.60
C LEU A 45 -13.47 6.49 6.07
N TYR A 46 -14.78 6.42 6.30
CA TYR A 46 -15.35 6.27 7.64
C TYR A 46 -14.81 5.02 8.36
N TYR A 47 -14.79 3.86 7.70
CA TYR A 47 -14.29 2.63 8.31
C TYR A 47 -12.77 2.63 8.49
N LEU A 48 -12.01 3.28 7.62
CA LEU A 48 -10.58 3.50 7.81
C LEU A 48 -10.32 4.27 9.10
N GLU A 49 -11.03 5.38 9.32
CA GLU A 49 -10.92 6.15 10.57
C GLU A 49 -11.27 5.28 11.79
N LYS A 50 -12.34 4.48 11.72
CA LYS A 50 -12.72 3.58 12.82
C LYS A 50 -11.68 2.50 13.11
N LEU A 51 -11.00 1.99 12.09
CA LEU A 51 -9.89 1.07 12.28
C LEU A 51 -8.73 1.74 13.02
N ILE A 52 -8.33 2.94 12.59
CA ILE A 52 -7.24 3.69 13.22
C ILE A 52 -7.55 3.94 14.70
N GLU A 53 -8.75 4.47 15.00
CA GLU A 53 -9.22 4.70 16.38
C GLU A 53 -9.22 3.42 17.22
N PHE A 54 -9.62 2.29 16.63
CA PHE A 54 -9.64 1.00 17.32
C PHE A 54 -8.23 0.52 17.67
N VAL A 55 -7.30 0.58 16.72
CA VAL A 55 -5.91 0.13 16.89
C VAL A 55 -5.18 1.00 17.92
N GLN A 56 -5.37 2.32 17.85
CA GLN A 56 -4.78 3.28 18.81
C GLN A 56 -5.31 3.08 20.23
N ARG A 57 -6.61 2.79 20.41
CA ARG A 57 -7.19 2.43 21.72
C ARG A 57 -6.56 1.18 22.35
N LYS A 58 -5.93 0.32 21.55
CA LYS A 58 -5.19 -0.86 22.01
C LYS A 58 -3.70 -0.59 22.23
N ASN A 59 -3.29 0.68 22.22
CA ASN A 59 -1.90 1.13 22.33
C ASN A 59 -0.97 0.43 21.30
N LYS A 60 -1.48 0.26 20.08
CA LYS A 60 -0.73 -0.29 18.95
C LYS A 60 -0.45 0.82 17.94
N LYS A 61 0.68 0.70 17.26
CA LYS A 61 1.03 1.58 16.14
C LYS A 61 0.38 1.04 14.87
N ILE A 62 -0.06 1.95 14.01
CA ILE A 62 -0.56 1.66 12.66
C ILE A 62 0.24 2.51 11.68
N VAL A 63 0.41 2.01 10.46
CA VAL A 63 0.98 2.71 9.33
C VAL A 63 0.03 2.51 8.18
N LEU A 64 -0.31 3.61 7.51
CA LEU A 64 -1.04 3.57 6.25
C LEU A 64 -0.03 3.57 5.11
N LEU A 65 -0.28 2.80 4.07
CA LEU A 65 0.57 2.81 2.88
C LEU A 65 -0.26 2.57 1.62
N THR A 66 0.21 3.11 0.50
CA THR A 66 -0.25 2.67 -0.83
C THR A 66 0.63 1.49 -1.26
N LYS A 67 0.03 0.46 -1.86
CA LYS A 67 0.83 -0.56 -2.54
C LYS A 67 1.45 0.08 -3.80
N PRO A 68 2.69 -0.29 -4.18
CA PRO A 68 3.20 0.08 -5.48
C PRO A 68 2.28 -0.47 -6.57
N GLU A 69 1.76 0.42 -7.42
CA GLU A 69 0.99 0.09 -8.61
C GLU A 69 1.90 0.09 -9.84
N ALA A 70 1.53 -0.73 -10.82
CA ALA A 70 2.16 -0.66 -12.15
C ALA A 70 1.93 0.74 -12.74
N ARG A 71 2.91 1.26 -13.46
CA ARG A 71 2.88 2.64 -13.98
C ARG A 71 1.66 2.86 -14.88
N GLU A 72 1.32 1.88 -15.69
CA GLU A 72 0.20 1.92 -16.62
C GLU A 72 -1.12 2.05 -15.86
N ASN A 73 -1.28 1.38 -14.71
CA ASN A 73 -2.46 1.48 -13.87
C ASN A 73 -2.57 2.83 -13.15
N LEU A 74 -1.45 3.36 -12.65
CA LEU A 74 -1.44 4.66 -11.99
C LEU A 74 -1.88 5.78 -12.97
N GLN A 75 -1.53 5.65 -14.25
CA GLN A 75 -1.93 6.58 -15.31
C GLN A 75 -3.44 6.59 -15.61
N LEU A 76 -4.18 5.55 -15.20
CA LEU A 76 -5.64 5.49 -15.35
C LEU A 76 -6.38 6.30 -14.29
N ILE A 77 -5.69 6.77 -13.25
CA ILE A 77 -6.26 7.59 -12.18
C ILE A 77 -5.89 9.05 -12.43
N ALA A 78 -6.80 9.80 -13.08
CA ALA A 78 -6.54 11.18 -13.49
C ALA A 78 -6.27 12.11 -12.29
N ASN A 79 -6.96 11.86 -11.17
CA ASN A 79 -6.90 12.67 -9.96
C ASN A 79 -6.17 11.95 -8.80
N TYR A 80 -5.12 11.18 -9.10
CA TYR A 80 -4.40 10.40 -8.08
C TYR A 80 -3.96 11.24 -6.87
N ASP A 81 -3.54 12.48 -7.11
CA ASP A 81 -3.12 13.40 -6.04
C ASP A 81 -4.25 13.73 -5.05
N GLU A 82 -5.50 13.85 -5.54
CA GLU A 82 -6.67 14.08 -4.69
C GLU A 82 -7.00 12.83 -3.87
N VAL A 83 -6.95 11.66 -4.52
CA VAL A 83 -7.17 10.36 -3.90
C VAL A 83 -6.15 10.12 -2.77
N ALA A 84 -4.86 10.21 -3.08
CA ALA A 84 -3.78 10.06 -2.10
C ALA A 84 -3.85 11.15 -1.01
N GLY A 85 -4.28 12.37 -1.38
CA GLY A 85 -4.52 13.48 -0.47
C GLY A 85 -5.55 13.16 0.61
N ALA A 86 -6.68 12.53 0.25
CA ALA A 86 -7.71 12.14 1.22
C ALA A 86 -7.17 11.18 2.29
N PHE A 87 -6.35 10.19 1.90
CA PHE A 87 -5.71 9.28 2.86
C PHE A 87 -4.64 9.97 3.69
N ALA A 88 -3.85 10.87 3.11
CA ALA A 88 -2.85 11.67 3.82
C ALA A 88 -3.50 12.59 4.87
N ASP A 89 -4.66 13.16 4.57
CA ASP A 89 -5.41 14.02 5.49
C ASP A 89 -5.96 13.23 6.67
N ILE A 90 -6.49 12.02 6.44
CA ILE A 90 -6.88 11.09 7.51
C ILE A 90 -5.68 10.72 8.37
N ALA A 91 -4.55 10.37 7.75
CA ALA A 91 -3.33 10.02 8.47
C ALA A 91 -2.88 11.18 9.38
N ARG A 92 -2.86 12.41 8.85
CA ARG A 92 -2.50 13.62 9.61
C ARG A 92 -3.46 13.88 10.75
N LYS A 93 -4.77 13.77 10.52
CA LYS A 93 -5.83 13.95 11.53
C LYS A 93 -5.63 13.03 12.73
N HIS A 94 -5.21 11.79 12.49
CA HIS A 94 -5.04 10.78 13.53
C HIS A 94 -3.57 10.61 14.01
N GLY A 95 -2.64 11.44 13.54
CA GLY A 95 -1.23 11.36 13.90
C GLY A 95 -0.57 10.04 13.48
N VAL A 96 -0.97 9.50 12.33
CA VAL A 96 -0.49 8.23 11.79
C VAL A 96 0.51 8.46 10.66
N LEU A 97 1.51 7.59 10.54
CA LEU A 97 2.40 7.58 9.39
C LEU A 97 1.66 7.12 8.13
N PHE A 98 1.81 7.87 7.04
CA PHE A 98 1.37 7.48 5.70
C PHE A 98 2.57 7.39 4.76
N LEU A 99 2.72 6.23 4.09
CA LEU A 99 3.78 5.96 3.12
C LEU A 99 3.17 5.72 1.74
N ASP A 100 3.26 6.72 0.88
CA ASP A 100 2.81 6.59 -0.50
C ASP A 100 3.91 6.01 -1.39
N PHE A 101 3.85 4.70 -1.68
CA PHE A 101 4.83 4.01 -2.53
C PHE A 101 4.65 4.24 -4.03
N ASN A 102 3.57 4.87 -4.47
CA ASN A 102 3.42 5.27 -5.87
C ASN A 102 4.18 6.57 -6.18
N ARG A 103 4.54 7.33 -5.14
CA ARG A 103 5.41 8.52 -5.24
C ARG A 103 6.87 8.24 -4.91
N ILE A 104 7.19 7.01 -4.49
CA ILE A 104 8.55 6.59 -4.22
C ILE A 104 9.10 5.95 -5.47
N ASP A 105 10.24 6.45 -5.94
CA ASP A 105 10.93 5.85 -7.08
C ASP A 105 11.47 4.47 -6.68
N LEU A 106 10.69 3.43 -7.01
CA LEU A 106 11.07 2.04 -6.90
C LEU A 106 11.39 1.54 -8.32
N PRO A 107 12.47 0.78 -8.52
CA PRO A 107 12.83 0.22 -9.84
C PRO A 107 11.95 -0.99 -10.20
N LEU A 108 10.63 -0.79 -10.19
CA LEU A 108 9.62 -1.77 -10.56
C LEU A 108 9.35 -1.69 -12.06
N ASP A 109 9.10 -2.85 -12.65
CA ASP A 109 8.90 -3.03 -14.08
C ASP A 109 7.65 -3.90 -14.21
N SER A 110 6.67 -3.43 -14.97
CA SER A 110 5.34 -4.02 -15.01
C SER A 110 5.34 -5.48 -15.48
N ASN A 111 6.27 -5.85 -16.37
CA ASN A 111 6.37 -7.20 -16.90
C ASN A 111 7.17 -8.15 -15.99
N ARG A 112 8.11 -7.63 -15.21
CA ARG A 112 9.03 -8.44 -14.41
C ARG A 112 8.67 -8.53 -12.93
N HIS A 113 8.03 -7.51 -12.39
CA HIS A 113 7.88 -7.34 -10.95
C HIS A 113 6.43 -7.48 -10.45
N PHE A 114 5.48 -7.61 -11.36
CA PHE A 114 4.07 -7.79 -11.04
C PHE A 114 3.59 -9.19 -11.46
N HIS A 115 2.63 -9.73 -10.72
CA HIS A 115 1.99 -11.03 -10.97
C HIS A 115 0.85 -10.86 -11.97
N ASP A 116 0.07 -9.83 -11.71
CA ASP A 116 -0.96 -9.26 -12.56
C ASP A 116 -0.86 -7.74 -12.44
N LYS A 117 -1.87 -7.01 -12.89
CA LYS A 117 -1.80 -5.55 -12.99
C LYS A 117 -1.86 -4.87 -11.60
N GLU A 118 -2.32 -5.57 -10.57
CA GLU A 118 -2.54 -5.00 -9.24
C GLU A 118 -1.56 -5.53 -8.19
N TYR A 119 -1.03 -6.74 -8.33
CA TYR A 119 -0.25 -7.39 -7.28
C TYR A 119 1.21 -7.61 -7.69
N LEU A 120 2.14 -7.28 -6.78
CA LEU A 120 3.55 -7.59 -6.96
C LEU A 120 3.78 -9.11 -6.97
N ASN A 121 4.63 -9.57 -7.88
CA ASN A 121 5.15 -10.94 -7.84
C ASN A 121 6.33 -11.05 -6.85
N PRO A 122 6.86 -12.26 -6.59
CA PRO A 122 7.98 -12.43 -5.65
C PRO A 122 9.23 -11.60 -5.97
N PHE A 123 9.49 -11.25 -7.24
CA PHE A 123 10.60 -10.38 -7.63
C PHE A 123 10.33 -8.92 -7.27
N GLY A 124 9.12 -8.42 -7.50
CA GLY A 124 8.73 -7.08 -7.06
C GLY A 124 8.73 -6.93 -5.54
N VAL A 125 8.25 -7.94 -4.82
CA VAL A 125 8.28 -7.98 -3.35
C VAL A 125 9.72 -7.87 -2.82
N ARG A 126 10.70 -8.47 -3.49
CA ARG A 126 12.13 -8.36 -3.13
C ARG A 126 12.69 -6.94 -3.26
N ILE A 127 12.07 -6.09 -4.07
CA ILE A 127 12.44 -4.67 -4.22
C ILE A 127 11.68 -3.82 -3.19
N PHE A 128 10.37 -4.05 -3.06
CA PHE A 128 9.49 -3.27 -2.19
C PHE A 128 9.83 -3.43 -0.69
N ILE A 129 9.99 -4.67 -0.20
CA ILE A 129 10.14 -4.95 1.23
C ILE A 129 11.37 -4.26 1.86
N PRO A 130 12.57 -4.29 1.24
CA PRO A 130 13.72 -3.56 1.77
C PRO A 130 13.46 -2.06 1.94
N GLU A 131 12.81 -1.42 0.96
CA GLU A 131 12.47 0.00 1.03
C GLU A 131 11.42 0.27 2.10
N PHE A 132 10.39 -0.57 2.22
CA PHE A 132 9.39 -0.46 3.27
C PHE A 132 10.01 -0.54 4.66
N ILE A 133 10.86 -1.53 4.91
CA ILE A 133 11.58 -1.68 6.18
C ILE A 133 12.49 -0.46 6.42
N ARG A 134 13.20 0.03 5.40
CA ARG A 134 14.07 1.21 5.52
C ARG A 134 13.28 2.43 5.98
N ARG A 135 12.09 2.67 5.42
CA ARG A 135 11.22 3.79 5.81
C ARG A 135 10.67 3.65 7.21
N LEU A 136 10.18 2.46 7.57
CA LEU A 136 9.74 2.21 8.93
C LEU A 136 10.86 2.48 9.96
N ARG A 137 12.12 2.17 9.64
CA ARG A 137 13.26 2.50 10.51
C ARG A 137 13.53 4.01 10.57
N ALA A 138 13.49 4.69 9.43
CA ALA A 138 13.70 6.15 9.36
C ALA A 138 12.67 6.92 10.21
N GLU A 139 11.44 6.41 10.26
CA GLU A 139 10.33 6.98 11.05
C GLU A 139 10.28 6.47 12.50
N GLY A 140 11.30 5.73 12.96
CA GLY A 140 11.33 5.18 14.33
C GLY A 140 10.22 4.16 14.64
N MET A 141 9.61 3.58 13.61
CA MET A 141 8.58 2.55 13.72
C MET A 141 9.19 1.16 13.94
N LEU A 142 10.41 0.95 13.45
CA LEU A 142 11.22 -0.24 13.68
C LEU A 142 12.55 0.14 14.34
N PRO A 143 13.15 -0.76 15.13
CA PRO A 143 14.50 -0.54 15.64
C PRO A 143 15.49 -0.38 14.47
N PRO A 144 16.60 0.37 14.68
CA PRO A 144 17.67 0.46 13.69
C PRO A 144 18.14 -0.94 13.31
N ALA A 145 18.67 -1.09 12.09
CA ALA A 145 19.19 -2.36 11.64
C ALA A 145 20.27 -2.83 12.62
N GLY A 146 19.94 -3.83 13.45
CA GLY A 146 20.93 -4.46 14.32
C GLY A 146 21.99 -5.12 13.46
N LYS A 147 23.24 -5.13 13.94
CA LYS A 147 24.15 -6.21 13.55
C LYS A 147 23.42 -7.51 13.91
N THR A 148 23.32 -8.44 12.97
CA THR A 148 22.76 -9.77 13.22
C THR A 148 23.39 -10.31 14.50
N VAL A 149 22.64 -10.36 15.59
CA VAL A 149 23.09 -11.11 16.76
C VAL A 149 22.93 -12.55 16.33
N SER A 150 24.05 -13.16 15.96
CA SER A 150 24.16 -14.59 15.76
C SER A 150 23.49 -15.28 16.95
N ASN A 151 22.60 -16.22 16.69
CA ASN A 151 21.97 -17.04 17.74
C ASN A 151 22.99 -17.93 18.49
N MET A 152 24.31 -17.71 18.34
CA MET A 152 25.36 -18.40 19.10
C MET A 152 25.70 -17.75 20.44
N ASP A 153 25.22 -16.55 20.76
CA ASP A 153 25.55 -15.88 22.03
C ASP A 153 24.46 -16.03 23.12
N ARG A 154 23.47 -16.91 22.91
CA ARG A 154 22.45 -17.26 23.91
C ARG A 154 22.62 -18.68 24.42
N GLU A 155 23.84 -19.09 24.72
CA GLU A 155 24.06 -20.12 25.73
C GLU A 155 25.13 -19.65 26.72
N GLN A 156 24.66 -19.51 27.96
CA GLN A 156 25.36 -19.47 29.25
C GLN A 156 25.75 -18.11 29.86
N PRO A 157 25.75 -18.03 31.21
CA PRO A 157 25.39 -19.06 32.20
C PRO A 157 23.97 -18.91 32.78
#